data_AF-A0A514BRH7-F1
#
_entry.id   AF-A0A514BRH7-F1
#
_cell.length_a   1.000
_cell.length_b   1.000
_cell.length_c   1.000
_cell.angle_alpha   90.00
_cell.angle_beta   90.00
_cell.angle_gamma   90.00
#
_symmetry.space_group_name_H-M   'P 1'
#
loop_
_entity.id
_entity.type
_entity.pdbx_description
1 polymer ?
#
loop_
_entity_poly.entity_id
_entity_poly.type
_entity_poly.pdbx_seq_one_letter_code
_entity_poly.pdbx_strand_id
1 'polypeptide(L)'
;MRLLLLVITLFFSLPASPAPGQALADSDLIGTWSATTPVTESEQTEVSFQEDGSVVLIREFSASPKQRLVASPSHVHKVGDILLISFSHDNALRYKLVLSGWKLRHTKVIFGTLFMYSDNVVFNGLPVSFARSAGGT
;
A
#
# COMPACT_ATOMS: atom_id res chain seq x y z
N MET A 1 16.29 -24.81 -47.17
CA MET A 1 15.02 -24.93 -46.39
C MET A 1 15.23 -25.29 -44.91
N ARG A 2 16.12 -26.22 -44.53
CA ARG A 2 16.39 -26.59 -43.12
C ARG A 2 16.91 -25.46 -42.22
N LEU A 3 17.76 -24.57 -42.75
CA LEU A 3 18.31 -23.43 -41.99
C LEU A 3 17.23 -22.38 -41.66
N LEU A 4 16.27 -22.17 -42.56
CA LEU A 4 15.16 -21.23 -42.36
C LEU A 4 14.21 -21.71 -41.26
N LEU A 5 13.95 -23.02 -41.20
CA LEU A 5 13.11 -23.63 -40.15
C LEU A 5 13.76 -23.51 -38.76
N LEU A 6 15.08 -23.63 -38.68
CA LEU A 6 15.83 -23.58 -37.41
C LEU A 6 15.88 -22.16 -36.81
N VAL A 7 15.90 -21.13 -37.67
CA VAL A 7 15.83 -19.72 -37.23
C VAL A 7 14.43 -19.36 -36.73
N ILE A 8 13.38 -19.90 -37.36
CA ILE A 8 12.00 -19.65 -36.95
C ILE A 8 11.70 -20.30 -35.59
N THR A 9 12.13 -21.54 -35.36
CA THR A 9 11.94 -22.18 -34.04
C THR A 9 12.73 -21.51 -32.91
N LEU A 10 13.90 -20.93 -33.20
CA LEU A 10 14.69 -20.19 -32.22
C LEU A 10 14.04 -18.86 -31.80
N PHE A 11 13.23 -18.25 -32.68
CA PHE A 11 12.47 -17.04 -32.34
C PHE A 11 11.25 -17.33 -31.44
N PHE A 12 10.66 -18.53 -31.53
CA PHE A 12 9.53 -18.93 -30.68
C PHE A 12 9.95 -19.50 -29.31
N SER A 13 11.24 -19.80 -29.10
CA SER A 13 11.75 -20.26 -27.80
C SER A 13 12.21 -19.14 -26.87
N LEU A 14 12.12 -17.87 -27.29
CA LEU A 14 12.37 -16.74 -26.41
C LEU A 14 11.23 -16.69 -25.37
N PRO A 15 11.53 -16.84 -24.07
CA PRO A 15 10.50 -16.70 -23.05
C PRO A 15 9.91 -15.29 -23.16
N ALA A 16 8.59 -15.20 -23.27
CA ALA A 16 7.89 -13.93 -23.18
C ALA A 16 8.32 -13.26 -21.88
N SER A 17 9.10 -12.18 -21.97
CA SER A 17 9.54 -11.45 -20.78
C SER A 17 8.27 -11.01 -20.04
N PRO A 18 8.08 -11.38 -18.77
CA PRO A 18 6.93 -10.92 -18.03
C PRO A 18 6.93 -9.40 -18.05
N ALA A 19 5.79 -8.79 -18.38
CA ALA A 19 5.67 -7.34 -18.37
C ALA A 19 6.12 -6.84 -16.98
N PRO A 20 7.09 -5.93 -16.89
CA PRO A 20 7.60 -5.49 -15.61
C PRO A 20 6.47 -4.82 -14.82
N GLY A 21 6.40 -5.11 -13.52
CA GLY A 21 5.54 -4.36 -12.61
C GLY A 21 5.93 -2.88 -12.64
N GLN A 22 4.95 -2.00 -12.56
CA GLN A 22 5.16 -0.55 -12.51
C GLN A 22 4.86 -0.05 -11.10
N ALA A 23 5.56 0.99 -10.64
CA ALA A 23 5.17 1.69 -9.43
C ALA A 23 3.75 2.27 -9.58
N LEU A 24 3.04 2.41 -8.46
CA LEU A 24 1.72 3.05 -8.46
C LEU A 24 1.84 4.56 -8.75
N ALA A 25 1.01 5.05 -9.67
CA ALA A 25 0.78 6.48 -9.84
C ALA A 25 -0.14 7.01 -8.72
N ASP A 26 -0.21 8.32 -8.53
CA ASP A 26 -1.05 8.90 -7.47
C ASP A 26 -2.54 8.61 -7.69
N SER A 27 -2.97 8.63 -8.96
CA SER A 27 -4.34 8.23 -9.34
C SER A 27 -4.64 6.76 -9.07
N ASP A 28 -3.61 5.90 -8.98
CA ASP A 28 -3.81 4.50 -8.64
C ASP A 28 -4.14 4.29 -7.17
N LEU A 29 -3.71 5.21 -6.28
CA LEU A 29 -3.88 5.12 -4.83
C LEU A 29 -5.29 5.48 -4.38
N ILE A 30 -6.00 6.34 -5.13
CA ILE A 30 -7.32 6.85 -4.74
C ILE A 30 -8.32 5.71 -4.49
N GLY A 31 -9.04 5.81 -3.37
CA GLY A 31 -10.03 4.85 -2.89
C GLY A 31 -9.63 4.17 -1.59
N THR A 32 -10.40 3.14 -1.22
CA THR A 32 -10.24 2.37 0.03
C THR A 32 -9.55 1.04 -0.22
N TRP A 33 -8.60 0.74 0.66
CA TRP A 33 -7.80 -0.47 0.66
C TRP A 33 -7.89 -1.15 2.01
N SER A 34 -8.14 -2.45 2.00
CA SER A 34 -8.25 -3.26 3.22
C SER A 34 -7.00 -4.11 3.38
N ALA A 35 -6.55 -4.28 4.62
CA ALA A 35 -5.35 -5.05 4.92
C ALA A 35 -5.53 -6.51 4.49
N THR A 36 -4.54 -7.07 3.78
CA THR A 36 -4.56 -8.46 3.31
C THR A 36 -4.20 -9.45 4.40
N THR A 37 -3.49 -8.97 5.43
CA THR A 37 -3.05 -9.78 6.55
C THR A 37 -3.25 -8.96 7.82
N PRO A 38 -4.13 -9.41 8.73
CA PRO A 38 -4.32 -8.71 9.99
C PRO A 38 -3.10 -8.95 10.89
N VAL A 39 -2.69 -7.93 11.64
CA VAL A 39 -1.53 -8.03 12.54
C VAL A 39 -1.86 -8.90 13.75
N THR A 40 -3.10 -8.86 14.20
CA THR A 40 -3.66 -9.74 15.23
C THR A 40 -4.92 -10.39 14.70
N GLU A 41 -5.32 -11.56 15.22
CA GLU A 41 -6.45 -12.34 14.70
C GLU A 41 -7.79 -11.57 14.67
N SER A 42 -7.89 -10.46 15.40
CA SER A 42 -9.10 -9.66 15.52
C SER A 42 -8.94 -8.20 15.08
N GLU A 43 -7.85 -7.86 14.39
CA GLU A 43 -7.63 -6.52 13.85
C GLU A 43 -8.02 -6.44 12.38
N GLN A 44 -8.93 -5.52 12.06
CA GLN A 44 -9.19 -5.09 10.68
C GLN A 44 -8.58 -3.71 10.48
N THR A 45 -7.84 -3.53 9.39
CA THR A 45 -7.22 -2.25 9.05
C THR A 45 -7.62 -1.83 7.65
N GLU A 46 -8.05 -0.59 7.49
CA GLU A 46 -8.35 0.03 6.20
C GLU A 46 -7.63 1.36 6.05
N VAL A 47 -7.15 1.63 4.84
CA VAL A 47 -6.60 2.94 4.46
C VAL A 47 -7.37 3.49 3.27
N SER A 48 -7.79 4.75 3.37
CA SER A 48 -8.49 5.45 2.30
C SER A 48 -7.70 6.68 1.87
N PHE A 49 -7.37 6.76 0.58
CA PHE A 49 -6.75 7.91 -0.07
C PHE A 49 -7.83 8.73 -0.77
N GLN A 50 -7.98 9.98 -0.36
CA GLN A 50 -9.02 10.88 -0.88
C GLN A 50 -8.50 11.71 -2.05
N GLU A 51 -9.41 12.21 -2.89
CA GLU A 51 -9.07 13.05 -4.04
C GLU A 51 -8.42 14.39 -3.64
N ASP A 52 -8.72 14.89 -2.45
CA ASP A 52 -8.09 16.11 -1.90
C ASP A 52 -6.65 15.88 -1.38
N GLY A 53 -6.17 14.65 -1.43
CA GLY A 53 -4.85 14.24 -0.94
C GLY A 53 -4.81 13.88 0.55
N SER A 54 -5.94 13.95 1.26
CA SER A 54 -6.01 13.49 2.65
C SER A 54 -6.03 11.95 2.73
N VAL A 55 -5.60 11.42 3.87
CA VAL A 55 -5.56 9.98 4.12
C VAL A 55 -6.24 9.67 5.44
N VAL A 56 -7.09 8.64 5.42
CA VAL A 56 -7.74 8.10 6.62
C VAL A 56 -7.26 6.68 6.84
N LEU A 57 -6.77 6.38 8.04
CA LEU A 57 -6.43 5.03 8.48
C LEU A 57 -7.39 4.63 9.60
N ILE A 58 -8.08 3.52 9.41
CA ILE A 58 -9.01 2.93 10.38
C ILE A 58 -8.42 1.63 10.87
N ARG A 59 -8.35 1.45 12.19
CA ARG A 59 -8.01 0.19 12.84
C ARG A 59 -9.13 -0.21 13.77
N GLU A 60 -9.68 -1.38 13.56
CA GLU A 60 -10.80 -1.91 14.31
C GLU A 60 -10.36 -3.20 15.00
N PHE A 61 -10.56 -3.28 16.31
CA PHE A 61 -10.16 -4.40 17.15
C PHE A 61 -11.40 -5.00 17.81
N SER A 62 -11.46 -6.32 17.98
CA SER A 62 -12.61 -6.95 18.66
C SER A 62 -12.80 -6.48 20.11
N ALA A 63 -11.71 -6.12 20.80
CA ALA A 63 -11.69 -5.83 22.24
C ALA A 63 -11.26 -4.40 22.57
N SER A 64 -11.11 -3.51 21.58
CA SER A 64 -10.66 -2.13 21.81
C SER A 64 -11.43 -1.15 20.92
N PRO A 65 -11.55 0.12 21.34
CA PRO A 65 -12.21 1.13 20.52
C PRO A 65 -11.59 1.23 19.13
N LYS A 66 -12.45 1.47 18.15
CA LYS A 66 -12.05 1.79 16.78
C LYS A 66 -11.14 3.02 16.77
N GLN A 67 -9.94 2.87 16.23
CA GLN A 67 -9.02 3.97 16.02
C GLN A 67 -9.24 4.55 14.62
N ARG A 68 -9.48 5.87 14.55
CA ARG A 68 -9.58 6.60 13.28
C ARG A 68 -8.53 7.70 13.26
N LEU A 69 -7.59 7.56 12.35
CA LEU A 69 -6.45 8.46 12.17
C LEU A 69 -6.62 9.21 10.85
N VAL A 70 -6.45 10.53 10.88
CA VAL A 70 -6.59 11.39 9.70
C VAL A 70 -5.31 12.19 9.48
N ALA A 71 -4.80 12.16 8.26
CA ALA A 71 -3.70 13.01 7.81
C ALA A 71 -4.23 13.98 6.76
N SER A 72 -4.02 15.28 6.99
CA SER A 72 -4.24 16.30 5.97
C SER A 72 -3.19 16.17 4.85
N PRO A 73 -3.44 16.74 3.66
CA PRO A 73 -2.49 16.67 2.54
C PRO A 73 -1.08 17.16 2.89
N SER A 74 -0.95 18.13 3.79
CA SER A 74 0.33 18.65 4.29
C SER A 74 1.17 17.64 5.08
N HIS A 75 0.58 16.53 5.52
CA HIS A 75 1.24 15.45 6.25
C HIS A 75 1.48 14.20 5.40
N VAL A 76 1.23 14.30 4.09
CA VAL A 76 1.42 13.24 3.11
C VAL A 76 2.56 13.67 2.19
N HIS A 77 3.67 12.93 2.23
CA HIS A 77 4.86 13.25 1.44
C HIS A 77 5.25 12.08 0.57
N LYS A 78 5.55 12.34 -0.70
CA LYS A 78 6.04 11.34 -1.64
C LYS A 78 7.52 11.59 -1.94
N VAL A 79 8.35 10.56 -1.82
CA VAL A 79 9.78 10.59 -2.15
C VAL A 79 10.05 9.42 -3.08
N GLY A 80 10.10 9.69 -4.40
CA GLY A 80 10.14 8.63 -5.41
C GLY A 80 8.83 7.84 -5.45
N ASP A 81 8.92 6.52 -5.29
CA ASP A 81 7.78 5.59 -5.20
C ASP A 81 7.33 5.34 -3.75
N ILE A 82 7.95 6.00 -2.76
CA ILE A 82 7.63 5.86 -1.34
C ILE A 82 6.70 6.99 -0.88
N LEU A 83 5.65 6.62 -0.18
CA LEU A 83 4.69 7.52 0.46
C LEU A 83 4.87 7.50 1.98
N LEU A 84 5.03 8.67 2.59
CA LEU A 84 5.18 8.86 4.02
C LEU A 84 4.00 9.68 4.53
N ILE A 85 3.21 9.10 5.43
CA ILE A 85 2.01 9.73 5.98
C ILE A 85 2.16 9.82 7.49
N SER A 86 2.03 11.03 8.03
CA SER A 86 2.06 11.25 9.48
C SER A 86 0.65 11.50 10.02
N PHE A 87 0.28 10.73 11.04
CA PHE A 87 -0.96 10.92 11.79
C PHE A 87 -0.62 11.34 13.23
N SER A 88 -1.36 12.32 13.74
CA SER A 88 -1.33 12.69 15.16
C SER A 88 -2.58 12.12 15.83
N HIS A 89 -2.41 11.45 16.98
CA HIS A 89 -3.50 10.85 17.73
C HIS A 89 -3.32 11.16 19.21
N ASP A 90 -4.01 12.19 19.67
CA ASP A 90 -3.79 12.80 20.98
C ASP A 90 -2.32 13.23 21.17
N ASN A 91 -2.02 14.04 22.20
CA ASN A 91 -0.70 14.65 22.34
C ASN A 91 0.44 13.65 22.67
N ALA A 92 0.11 12.37 22.90
CA ALA A 92 1.05 11.34 23.35
C ALA A 92 1.43 10.33 22.25
N LEU A 93 0.50 9.97 21.35
CA LEU A 93 0.72 8.93 20.35
C LEU A 93 0.79 9.51 18.94
N ARG A 94 1.81 9.08 18.19
CA ARG A 94 1.93 9.45 16.77
C ARG A 94 2.17 8.22 15.94
N TYR A 95 1.61 8.25 14.74
CA TYR A 95 1.72 7.15 13.79
C TYR A 95 2.38 7.68 12.52
N LYS A 96 3.30 6.90 11.95
CA LYS A 96 3.82 7.15 10.61
C LYS A 96 3.62 5.92 9.76
N LEU A 97 2.89 6.08 8.66
CA LEU A 97 2.68 5.03 7.69
C LEU A 97 3.60 5.27 6.50
N VAL A 98 4.52 4.35 6.26
CA VAL A 98 5.46 4.39 5.14
C VAL A 98 5.07 3.29 4.17
N LEU A 99 4.73 3.65 2.93
CA LEU A 99 4.17 2.75 1.93
C LEU A 99 4.95 2.83 0.62
N SER A 100 4.95 1.74 -0.13
CA SER A 100 5.19 1.72 -1.57
C SER A 100 4.12 0.80 -2.19
N GLY A 101 4.13 0.68 -3.51
CA GLY A 101 3.21 -0.21 -4.19
C GLY A 101 3.56 -0.40 -5.65
N TRP A 102 3.04 -1.48 -6.20
CA TRP A 102 3.18 -1.81 -7.61
C TRP A 102 1.86 -2.20 -8.22
N LYS A 103 1.79 -2.08 -9.55
CA LYS A 103 0.73 -2.61 -10.39
C LYS A 103 1.28 -3.50 -11.49
N LEU A 104 0.53 -4.55 -11.78
CA LEU A 104 0.73 -5.42 -12.93
C LEU A 104 -0.64 -5.78 -13.51
N ARG A 105 -0.91 -5.32 -14.74
CA ARG A 105 -2.22 -5.45 -15.39
C ARG A 105 -3.33 -4.85 -14.52
N HIS A 106 -4.22 -5.68 -13.96
CA HIS A 106 -5.33 -5.27 -13.11
C HIS A 106 -5.03 -5.39 -11.62
N THR A 107 -3.92 -6.02 -11.25
CA THR A 107 -3.52 -6.19 -9.86
C THR A 107 -2.76 -4.96 -9.38
N LYS A 108 -3.18 -4.42 -8.25
CA LYS A 108 -2.50 -3.35 -7.53
C LYS A 108 -2.31 -3.77 -6.08
N VAL A 109 -1.13 -3.54 -5.54
CA VAL A 109 -0.80 -3.87 -4.15
C VAL A 109 -0.09 -2.68 -3.53
N ILE A 110 -0.49 -2.33 -2.31
CA ILE A 110 0.19 -1.38 -1.45
C ILE A 110 0.80 -2.16 -0.29
N PHE A 111 2.03 -1.87 0.09
CA PHE A 111 2.69 -2.52 1.22
C PHE A 111 3.62 -1.53 1.93
N GLY A 112 3.98 -1.85 3.17
CA GLY A 112 4.87 -1.00 3.94
C GLY A 112 4.84 -1.27 5.43
N THR A 113 4.98 -0.22 6.24
CA THR A 113 5.05 -0.34 7.70
C THR A 113 4.36 0.83 8.39
N LEU A 114 3.55 0.51 9.41
CA LEU A 114 2.97 1.47 10.34
C LEU A 114 3.86 1.56 11.59
N PHE A 115 4.60 2.65 11.72
CA PHE A 115 5.40 2.96 12.89
C PHE A 115 4.58 3.69 13.95
N MET A 116 4.75 3.30 15.21
CA MET A 116 4.10 3.92 16.37
C MET A 116 5.14 4.56 17.28
N TYR A 117 4.83 5.77 17.73
CA TYR A 117 5.70 6.60 18.54
C TYR A 117 4.99 7.02 19.84
N SER A 118 5.74 7.01 20.94
CA SER A 118 5.39 7.62 22.22
C SER A 118 6.53 8.54 22.61
N ASP A 119 6.25 9.77 23.03
CA ASP A 119 7.27 10.74 23.47
C ASP A 119 8.42 10.95 22.46
N ASN A 120 8.08 10.88 21.16
CA ASN A 120 9.03 10.95 20.04
C ASN A 120 9.93 9.73 19.81
N VAL A 121 9.80 8.65 20.57
CA VAL A 121 10.56 7.42 20.40
C VAL A 121 9.70 6.37 19.71
N VAL A 122 10.25 5.66 18.71
CA VAL A 122 9.59 4.50 18.10
C VAL A 122 9.53 3.39 19.14
N PHE A 123 8.34 2.89 19.45
CA PHE A 123 8.17 1.74 20.34
C PHE A 123 7.64 0.50 19.62
N ASN A 124 7.06 0.64 18.42
CA ASN A 124 6.54 -0.48 17.65
C ASN A 124 6.47 -0.15 16.15
N GLY A 125 6.49 -1.19 15.31
CA GLY A 125 6.37 -1.10 13.85
C GLY A 125 5.64 -2.33 13.30
N LEU A 126 4.55 -2.11 12.58
CA LEU A 126 3.70 -3.19 12.06
C LEU A 126 3.84 -3.28 10.55
N PRO A 127 4.27 -4.42 9.98
CA PRO A 127 4.23 -4.60 8.54
C PRO A 127 2.76 -4.63 8.09
N VAL A 128 2.48 -3.94 7.00
CA VAL A 128 1.14 -3.85 6.43
C VAL A 128 1.18 -4.10 4.94
N SER A 129 0.13 -4.72 4.44
CA SER A 129 -0.13 -4.93 3.02
C SER A 129 -1.61 -4.74 2.79
N PHE A 130 -1.98 -4.06 1.72
CA PHE A 130 -3.35 -3.72 1.39
C PHE A 130 -3.68 -4.10 -0.05
N ALA A 131 -4.91 -4.57 -0.23
CA ALA A 131 -5.52 -4.78 -1.53
C ALA A 131 -6.76 -3.87 -1.63
N ARG A 132 -7.15 -3.52 -2.86
CA ARG A 132 -8.38 -2.77 -3.10
C ARG A 132 -9.55 -3.51 -2.48
N SER A 133 -10.34 -2.83 -1.67
CA SER A 133 -11.58 -3.41 -1.14
C SER A 133 -12.54 -3.67 -2.31
N ALA A 134 -13.22 -4.81 -2.31
CA ALA A 134 -13.99 -5.31 -3.46
C ALA A 134 -15.26 -4.50 -3.82
N GLY A 135 -15.42 -3.27 -3.30
CA GLY A 135 -16.63 -2.45 -3.44
C GLY A 135 -16.52 -1.20 -4.31
N GLY A 136 -15.44 -1.02 -5.08
CA GLY A 136 -15.25 0.16 -5.93
C GLY A 136 -15.46 -0.12 -7.42
N THR A 137 -16.73 -0.23 -7.84
CA THR A 137 -17.16 -0.09 -9.24
C THR A 137 -17.72 1.29 -9.48
#